data_AF-A0A351CCB0-F1
#
_entry.id   AF-A0A351CCB0-F1
#
_cell.length_a   1.000
_cell.length_b   1.000
_cell.length_c   1.000
_cell.angle_alpha   90.00
_cell.angle_beta   90.00
_cell.angle_gamma   90.00
#
_symmetry.space_group_name_H-M   'P 1'
#
loop_
_entity.id
_entity.type
_entity.pdbx_description
1 polymer ?
#
loop_
_entity_poly.entity_id
_entity_poly.type
_entity_poly.pdbx_seq_one_letter_code
_entity_poly.pdbx_strand_id
1 'polypeptide(L)'
;MLTQMKLAGCFNGIAGLILGTFKECGQLNEIVEIFNNIFENADIPILAGFDMGHGKHNLIIPMGLGATLDTDKKRLQFHEPATVA
;
A
#
# COMPACT_ATOMS: atom_id res chain seq x y z
N MET A 1 7.17 5.73 -12.21
CA MET A 1 5.96 6.31 -11.57
C MET A 1 6.25 6.85 -10.17
N LEU A 2 6.74 6.04 -9.22
CA LEU A 2 6.90 6.45 -7.82
C LEU A 2 7.73 7.73 -7.61
N THR A 3 8.85 7.89 -8.31
CA THR A 3 9.65 9.12 -8.26
C THR A 3 8.85 10.36 -8.68
N GLN A 4 8.08 10.26 -9.76
CA GLN A 4 7.22 11.34 -10.22
C GLN A 4 6.15 11.70 -9.20
N MET A 5 5.50 10.70 -8.59
CA MET A 5 4.50 10.92 -7.54
C MET A 5 5.10 11.59 -6.30
N LYS A 6 6.31 11.17 -5.89
CA LYS A 6 7.06 11.80 -4.80
C LYS A 6 7.35 13.26 -5.10
N LEU A 7 7.87 13.57 -6.30
CA LEU A 7 8.16 14.93 -6.73
C LEU A 7 6.90 15.79 -6.89
N ALA A 8 5.77 15.19 -7.24
CA ALA A 8 4.47 15.86 -7.30
C ALA A 8 3.80 16.03 -5.92
N GLY A 9 4.43 15.56 -4.83
CA GLY A 9 3.90 15.67 -3.47
C GLY A 9 2.74 14.73 -3.16
N CYS A 10 2.49 13.69 -3.97
CA CYS A 10 1.36 12.76 -3.78
C CYS A 10 1.42 11.99 -2.46
N PHE A 11 2.61 11.87 -1.85
CA PHE A 11 2.81 11.17 -0.58
C PHE A 11 2.81 12.11 0.63
N ASN A 12 2.65 13.42 0.43
CA ASN A 12 2.66 14.38 1.53
C ASN A 12 1.41 14.19 2.39
N GLY A 13 1.60 13.94 3.69
CA GLY A 13 0.52 13.83 4.67
C GLY A 13 -0.26 12.52 4.64
N ILE A 14 0.19 11.50 3.91
CA ILE A 14 -0.42 10.16 4.02
C ILE A 14 -0.13 9.57 5.40
N ALA A 15 -1.09 8.84 5.97
CA ALA A 15 -0.95 8.19 7.28
C ALA A 15 -0.34 6.78 7.21
N GLY A 16 -0.18 6.22 6.01
CA GLY A 16 0.33 4.87 5.80
C GLY A 16 0.28 4.47 4.33
N LEU A 17 1.00 3.42 3.98
CA LEU A 17 1.08 2.89 2.63
C LEU A 17 0.85 1.36 2.64
N ILE A 18 -0.05 0.89 1.79
CA ILE A 18 -0.24 -0.54 1.55
C ILE A 18 0.25 -0.90 0.15
N LEU A 19 0.92 -2.03 0.02
CA LEU A 19 1.42 -2.54 -1.24
C LEU A 19 0.76 -3.88 -1.57
N GLY A 20 0.22 -3.94 -2.78
CA GLY A 20 -0.36 -5.14 -3.34
C GLY A 20 0.67 -6.13 -3.86
N THR A 21 0.19 -7.03 -4.70
CA THR A 21 0.99 -8.02 -5.43
C THR A 21 1.69 -7.40 -6.63
N PHE A 22 2.97 -7.74 -6.80
CA PHE A 22 3.79 -7.34 -7.96
C PHE A 22 4.15 -8.58 -8.79
N LYS A 23 3.17 -9.12 -9.51
CA LYS A 23 3.39 -10.30 -10.36
C LYS A 23 4.10 -9.89 -11.66
N GLU A 24 5.11 -10.66 -12.07
CA GLU A 24 5.86 -10.42 -13.32
C GLU A 24 6.50 -9.02 -13.40
N CYS A 25 6.85 -8.44 -12.24
CA CYS A 25 7.41 -7.09 -12.11
C CYS A 25 8.91 -7.06 -11.80
N GLY A 26 9.63 -8.18 -11.96
CA GLY A 26 11.04 -8.31 -11.59
C GLY A 26 11.25 -9.08 -10.29
N GLN A 27 12.46 -8.99 -9.72
CA GLN A 27 12.78 -9.68 -8.49
C GLN A 27 12.21 -8.93 -7.28
N LEU A 28 11.73 -9.65 -6.27
CA LEU A 28 11.06 -9.05 -5.12
C LEU A 28 12.00 -8.13 -4.31
N ASN A 29 13.27 -8.48 -4.17
CA ASN A 29 14.28 -7.65 -3.52
C ASN A 29 14.47 -6.31 -4.23
N GLU A 30 14.52 -6.29 -5.56
CA GLU A 30 14.64 -5.05 -6.34
C GLU A 30 13.41 -4.15 -6.12
N ILE A 31 12.21 -4.74 -6.10
CA ILE A 31 10.98 -4.01 -5.84
C ILE A 31 11.01 -3.41 -4.42
N VAL A 32 11.41 -4.19 -3.42
CA VAL A 32 11.55 -3.72 -2.03
C VAL A 32 12.57 -2.58 -1.93
N GLU A 33 13.71 -2.69 -2.61
CA GLU A 33 14.72 -1.62 -2.66
C GLU A 33 14.16 -0.32 -3.27
N ILE A 34 13.35 -0.41 -4.34
CA ILE A 34 12.70 0.77 -4.93
C ILE A 34 11.81 1.47 -3.89
N PHE A 35 10.98 0.73 -3.15
CA PHE A 35 10.13 1.33 -2.12
C PHE A 35 10.95 1.90 -0.96
N ASN A 36 11.98 1.20 -0.50
CA ASN A 36 12.90 1.70 0.53
C ASN A 36 13.56 3.01 0.09
N ASN A 37 14.05 3.12 -1.14
CA ASN A 37 14.68 4.34 -1.65
C ASN A 37 13.69 5.51 -1.79
N ILE A 38 12.42 5.23 -2.11
CA ILE A 38 11.41 6.28 -2.24
C ILE A 38 10.95 6.76 -0.86
N PHE A 39 10.83 5.86 0.12
CA PHE A 39 10.24 6.11 1.44
C PHE A 39 11.25 6.08 2.60
N GLU A 40 12.55 6.11 2.34
CA GLU A 40 13.63 6.05 3.35
C GLU A 40 13.46 7.05 4.50
N ASN A 41 12.92 8.24 4.21
CA ASN A 41 12.73 9.33 5.18
C ASN A 41 11.27 9.49 5.61
N ALA A 42 10.40 8.52 5.30
CA ALA A 42 8.99 8.58 5.65
C ALA A 42 8.75 7.92 7.01
N ASP A 43 8.13 8.66 7.93
CA ASP A 43 7.72 8.17 9.25
C ASP A 43 6.27 7.68 9.21
N ILE A 44 6.02 6.66 8.37
CA ILE A 44 4.68 6.08 8.18
C ILE A 44 4.75 4.54 8.17
N PRO A 45 3.69 3.85 8.62
CA PRO A 45 3.59 2.40 8.46
C PRO A 45 3.47 2.03 6.97
N ILE A 46 4.29 1.07 6.54
CA ILE A 46 4.23 0.48 5.20
C ILE A 46 4.02 -1.02 5.34
N LEU A 47 2.98 -1.56 4.70
CA LEU A 47 2.68 -2.99 4.73
C LEU A 47 2.49 -3.54 3.31
N ALA A 48 3.31 -4.53 2.96
CA ALA A 48 3.24 -5.22 1.68
C ALA A 48 2.61 -6.61 1.80
N GLY A 49 2.26 -7.19 0.65
CA GLY A 49 1.79 -8.59 0.56
C GLY A 49 0.28 -8.73 0.60
N PHE A 50 -0.47 -7.65 0.38
CA PHE A 50 -1.91 -7.76 0.17
C PHE A 50 -2.19 -8.43 -1.18
N ASP A 51 -3.16 -9.36 -1.20
CA ASP A 51 -3.68 -10.00 -2.42
C ASP A 51 -4.53 -9.04 -3.26
N MET A 52 -3.97 -7.88 -3.63
CA MET A 52 -4.58 -6.88 -4.51
C MET A 52 -3.62 -6.59 -5.67
N GLY A 53 -4.13 -6.46 -6.89
CA GLY A 53 -3.32 -6.31 -8.11
C GLY A 53 -3.49 -7.48 -9.09
N HIS A 54 -2.48 -7.72 -9.92
CA HIS A 54 -2.54 -8.72 -11.00
C HIS A 54 -2.15 -10.14 -10.56
N GLY A 55 -2.38 -10.46 -9.29
CA GLY A 55 -2.20 -11.80 -8.72
C GLY A 55 -3.33 -12.76 -9.10
N LYS A 56 -3.26 -14.00 -8.57
CA LYS A 56 -4.34 -14.99 -8.71
C LYS A 56 -5.62 -14.53 -7.99
N HIS A 57 -5.45 -13.90 -6.84
CA HIS A 57 -6.52 -13.25 -6.10
C HIS A 57 -6.35 -11.74 -6.24
N ASN A 58 -7.47 -11.03 -6.36
CA ASN A 58 -7.52 -9.58 -6.39
C ASN A 58 -8.67 -9.11 -5.51
N LEU A 59 -8.33 -8.83 -4.25
CA LEU A 59 -9.26 -8.37 -3.23
C LEU A 59 -9.88 -7.04 -3.65
N ILE A 60 -11.18 -6.92 -3.42
CA ILE A 60 -11.90 -5.65 -3.60
C ILE A 60 -11.53 -4.76 -2.42
N ILE A 61 -11.01 -3.56 -2.74
CA ILE A 61 -10.62 -2.57 -1.73
C ILE A 61 -11.62 -1.41 -1.76
N PRO A 62 -12.42 -1.23 -0.70
CA PRO A 62 -13.27 -0.06 -0.56
C PRO A 62 -12.43 1.23 -0.55
N MET A 63 -12.86 2.21 -1.34
CA MET A 63 -12.21 3.53 -1.41
C MET A 63 -13.07 4.57 -0.72
N GLY A 64 -12.43 5.49 0.01
CA GLY A 64 -13.10 6.61 0.69
C GLY A 64 -13.51 6.35 2.13
N LEU A 65 -13.28 5.14 2.66
CA LEU A 65 -13.57 4.78 4.05
C LEU A 65 -12.38 5.04 4.97
N GLY A 66 -12.68 5.34 6.24
CA GLY A 66 -11.68 5.32 7.30
C GLY A 66 -11.14 3.90 7.55
N ALA A 67 -9.83 3.80 7.76
CA ALA A 67 -9.18 2.52 8.06
C ALA A 67 -7.99 2.67 9.02
N THR A 68 -7.69 1.60 9.73
CA THR A 68 -6.49 1.44 10.56
C THR A 68 -5.54 0.45 9.91
N LEU A 69 -4.31 0.90 9.65
CA LEU A 69 -3.19 0.05 9.24
C LEU A 69 -2.34 -0.31 10.46
N ASP A 70 -2.20 -1.60 10.75
CA ASP A 70 -1.39 -2.14 11.85
C ASP A 70 -0.33 -3.09 11.27
N THR A 71 0.92 -2.65 11.25
CA THR A 71 2.05 -3.42 10.70
C THR A 71 2.49 -4.57 11.62
N ASP A 72 2.28 -4.43 12.93
CA ASP A 72 2.62 -5.48 13.91
C ASP A 72 1.67 -6.67 13.77
N LYS A 73 0.38 -6.40 13.61
CA LYS A 73 -0.66 -7.42 13.35
C LYS A 73 -0.83 -7.76 11.87
N LYS A 74 -0.10 -7.09 10.97
CA LYS A 74 -0.17 -7.25 9.50
C LYS A 74 -1.60 -7.14 8.97
N ARG A 75 -2.33 -6.09 9.35
CA ARG A 75 -3.75 -5.94 9.01
C ARG A 75 -4.13 -4.52 8.60
N LEU A 76 -4.99 -4.42 7.60
CA LEU A 76 -5.79 -3.23 7.30
C LEU A 76 -7.23 -3.49 7.77
N GLN A 77 -7.78 -2.60 8.59
CA GLN A 77 -9.14 -2.71 9.11
C GLN A 77 -9.95 -1.47 8.75
N PHE A 78 -11.03 -1.65 7.99
CA PHE A 78 -12.00 -0.59 7.71
C PHE A 78 -12.90 -0.36 8.92
N HIS A 79 -13.26 0.90 9.17
CA HIS A 79 -14.05 1.30 10.34
C HIS A 79 -15.55 1.07 10.16
N GLU A 80 -16.00 0.89 8.92
CA GLU A 80 -17.41 0.72 8.56
C GLU A 80 -17.58 -0.19 7.33
N PRO A 81 -18.80 -0.71 7.06
CA PRO A 81 -19.10 -1.45 5.84
C PRO A 81 -19.04 -0.57 4.58
N ALA A 82 -18.59 -1.14 3.47
CA ALA A 82 -18.50 -0.44 2.18
C ALA A 82 -19.85 -0.28 1.46
N THR A 83 -20.87 -1.03 1.87
CA THR A 83 -22.21 -1.01 1.29
C THR A 83 -23.25 -1.00 2.40
N VAL A 84 -24.38 -0.34 2.14
CA VAL A 84 -25.59 -0.52 2.95
C VAL A 84 -26.20 -1.89 2.65
N ALA A 85 -26.92 -2.45 3.63
CA ALA A 85 -27.66 -3.70 3.47
C ALA A 85 -28.96 -3.50 2.66
#